data_AF-A0A8X7CSL7-F1
#
_entry.id   AF-A0A8X7CSL7-F1
#
_cell.length_a   1.000
_cell.length_b   1.000
_cell.length_c   1.000
_cell.angle_alpha   90.00
_cell.angle_beta   90.00
_cell.angle_gamma   90.00
#
_symmetry.space_group_name_H-M   'P 1'
#
loop_
_entity.id
_entity.type
_entity.pdbx_description
1 polymer ?
#
loop_
_entity_poly.entity_id
_entity_poly.type
_entity_poly.pdbx_seq_one_letter_code
_entity_poly.pdbx_strand_id
1 'polypeptide(L)'
;MDDLDVALVMYLEDEQSSEEESRSEESELFKNRSSEGAFEILVRRHLHCNDEKFRQYFRLTPVLFDYVLNNIREELTSKPYNRHKKPICPEEKLCILVR
;
A
#
# COMPACT_ATOMS: atom_id res chain seq x y z
N MET A 1 -9.53 -47.60 25.69
CA MET A 1 -9.22 -46.60 24.66
C MET A 1 -8.57 -47.38 23.58
N ASP A 2 -9.32 -47.63 22.52
CA ASP A 2 -8.88 -48.48 21.43
C ASP A 2 -7.98 -47.65 20.49
N ASP A 3 -7.03 -48.27 19.79
CA ASP A 3 -6.10 -47.56 18.88
C ASP A 3 -6.84 -46.72 17.82
N LEU A 4 -8.10 -47.08 17.54
CA LEU A 4 -9.00 -46.36 16.64
C LEU A 4 -9.49 -45.03 17.22
N ASP A 5 -9.66 -44.93 18.54
CA ASP A 5 -10.04 -43.68 19.22
C ASP A 5 -8.89 -42.67 19.15
N VAL A 6 -7.65 -43.14 19.31
CA VAL A 6 -6.44 -42.30 19.23
C VAL A 6 -6.27 -41.74 17.81
N ALA A 7 -6.47 -42.59 16.80
CA ALA A 7 -6.40 -42.17 15.41
C ALA A 7 -7.49 -41.15 15.05
N LEU A 8 -8.71 -41.32 15.57
CA LEU A 8 -9.81 -40.38 15.33
C LEU A 8 -9.58 -39.02 16.01
N VAL A 9 -9.01 -39.01 17.22
CA VAL A 9 -8.63 -37.76 17.89
C VAL A 9 -7.54 -37.03 17.10
N MET A 10 -6.52 -37.74 16.62
CA MET A 10 -5.45 -37.15 15.79
C MET A 10 -6.00 -36.54 14.49
N TYR A 11 -6.91 -37.24 13.80
CA TYR A 11 -7.55 -36.73 12.58
C TYR A 11 -8.43 -35.50 12.83
N LEU A 12 -9.15 -35.47 13.96
CA LEU A 12 -9.99 -34.33 14.35
C LEU A 12 -9.16 -33.12 14.80
N GLU A 13 -8.02 -33.34 15.43
CA GLU A 13 -7.05 -32.29 15.79
C GLU A 13 -6.35 -31.73 14.53
N ASP A 14 -6.00 -32.58 13.56
CA ASP A 14 -5.39 -32.17 12.29
C ASP A 14 -6.38 -31.42 11.38
N GLU A 15 -7.66 -31.81 11.32
CA GLU A 15 -8.70 -31.05 10.57
C GLU A 15 -9.00 -29.69 11.20
N GLN A 16 -8.82 -29.53 12.51
CA GLN A 16 -8.97 -28.23 13.18
C GLN A 16 -7.74 -27.33 12.99
N SER A 17 -6.62 -27.90 12.53
CA SER A 17 -5.38 -27.21 12.15
C SER A 17 -5.34 -26.78 10.68
N SER A 18 -6.48 -26.74 9.97
CA SER A 18 -6.60 -25.87 8.81
C SER A 18 -6.64 -24.43 9.31
N GLU A 19 -5.45 -23.91 9.58
CA GLU A 19 -5.11 -22.55 9.91
C GLU A 19 -6.13 -21.58 9.30
N GLU A 20 -7.05 -21.10 10.13
CA GLU A 20 -7.65 -19.80 9.88
C GLU A 20 -6.48 -18.82 9.95
N GLU A 21 -5.80 -18.59 8.83
CA GLU A 21 -4.92 -17.45 8.65
C GLU A 21 -5.77 -16.24 9.01
N SER A 22 -5.62 -15.77 10.26
CA SER A 22 -6.27 -14.58 10.76
C SER A 22 -6.11 -13.53 9.68
N ARG A 23 -7.22 -13.04 9.11
CA ARG A 23 -7.21 -12.12 7.97
C ARG A 23 -6.30 -10.95 8.36
N SER A 24 -5.07 -10.98 7.86
CA SER A 24 -3.99 -10.21 8.49
C SER A 24 -4.32 -8.73 8.41
N GLU A 25 -4.21 -8.06 9.56
CA GLU A 25 -4.40 -6.63 9.67
C GLU A 25 -3.57 -5.87 8.63
N GLU A 26 -3.96 -4.63 8.35
CA GLU A 26 -3.16 -3.74 7.51
C GLU A 26 -1.72 -3.67 8.03
N SER A 27 -0.73 -3.85 7.15
CA SER A 27 0.67 -3.85 7.55
C SER A 27 1.06 -2.49 8.15
N GLU A 28 2.00 -2.50 9.10
CA GLU A 28 2.49 -1.27 9.74
C GLU A 28 3.01 -0.25 8.72
N LEU A 29 3.62 -0.71 7.64
CA LEU A 29 4.08 0.14 6.54
C LEU A 29 2.95 0.96 5.91
N PHE A 30 1.76 0.37 5.73
CA PHE A 30 0.61 1.11 5.20
C PHE A 30 -0.03 2.00 6.27
N LYS A 31 -0.05 1.57 7.54
CA LYS A 31 -0.53 2.37 8.68
C LYS A 31 0.28 3.66 8.84
N ASN A 32 1.60 3.59 8.71
CA ASN A 32 2.53 4.69 8.95
C ASN A 32 2.85 5.51 7.68
N ARG A 33 2.33 5.14 6.50
CA ARG A 33 2.64 5.81 5.22
C ARG A 33 2.39 7.32 5.26
N SER A 34 1.32 7.76 5.93
CA SER A 34 0.98 9.19 6.01
C SER A 34 1.92 10.02 6.89
N SER A 35 2.73 9.41 7.75
CA SER A 35 3.69 10.11 8.62
C SER A 35 5.14 9.89 8.19
N GLU A 36 5.46 8.68 7.75
CA GLU A 36 6.83 8.23 7.44
C GLU A 36 7.10 8.07 5.94
N GLY A 37 6.05 8.10 5.12
CA GLY A 37 6.16 7.87 3.68
C GLY A 37 7.00 8.93 2.98
N ALA A 38 7.83 8.49 2.03
CA ALA A 38 8.68 9.37 1.23
C ALA A 38 7.86 10.44 0.46
N PHE A 39 6.64 10.14 0.05
CA PHE A 39 5.77 11.13 -0.57
C PHE A 39 5.47 12.31 0.36
N GLU A 40 5.01 12.02 1.58
CA GLU A 40 4.67 13.07 2.54
C GLU A 40 5.91 13.86 2.99
N ILE A 41 7.03 13.17 3.27
CA ILE A 41 8.23 13.81 3.78
C ILE A 41 8.99 14.53 2.67
N LEU A 42 9.34 13.83 1.59
CA LEU A 42 10.21 14.37 0.54
C LEU A 42 9.42 15.18 -0.48
N VAL A 43 8.39 14.58 -1.08
CA VAL A 43 7.70 15.19 -2.23
C VAL A 43 6.91 16.42 -1.80
N ARG A 44 6.01 16.29 -0.81
CA ARG A 44 5.16 17.40 -0.37
C ARG A 44 5.92 18.50 0.34
N ARG A 45 6.89 18.19 1.21
CA ARG A 45 7.57 19.22 2.02
C ARG A 45 8.81 19.83 1.36
N HIS A 46 9.57 19.06 0.59
CA HIS A 46 10.89 19.49 0.12
C HIS A 46 10.98 19.73 -1.38
N LEU A 47 10.29 18.91 -2.20
CA LEU A 47 10.36 19.04 -3.66
C LEU A 47 9.34 20.04 -4.19
N HIS A 48 8.08 20.03 -3.73
CA HIS A 48 7.04 20.92 -4.26
C HIS A 48 7.32 22.42 -4.08
N CYS A 49 8.13 22.80 -3.09
CA CYS A 49 8.50 24.20 -2.85
C CYS A 49 9.74 24.66 -3.66
N ASN A 50 10.36 23.77 -4.43
CA ASN A 50 11.58 24.06 -5.18
C ASN A 50 11.55 23.39 -6.56
N ASP A 51 11.13 24.16 -7.56
CA ASP A 51 11.00 23.72 -8.96
C ASP A 51 12.28 23.11 -9.53
N GLU A 52 13.45 23.63 -9.16
CA GLU A 52 14.73 23.10 -9.65
C GLU A 52 14.97 21.69 -9.12
N LYS A 53 14.81 21.48 -7.81
CA LYS A 53 14.94 20.16 -7.19
C LYS A 53 13.85 19.21 -7.66
N PHE A 54 12.62 19.70 -7.81
CA PHE A 54 11.51 18.92 -8.35
C PHE A 54 11.85 18.40 -9.76
N ARG A 55 12.36 19.27 -10.63
CA ARG A 55 12.76 18.93 -11.99
C ARG A 55 13.98 18.02 -12.04
N GLN A 56 14.96 18.21 -11.15
CA GLN A 56 16.10 17.28 -11.06
C GLN A 56 15.66 15.88 -10.65
N TYR A 57 14.70 15.80 -9.74
CA TYR A 57 14.21 14.55 -9.18
C TYR A 57 13.27 13.79 -10.14
N PHE A 58 12.23 14.45 -10.66
CA PHE A 58 11.20 13.81 -11.50
C PHE A 58 11.42 13.98 -13.01
N ARG A 59 12.40 14.79 -13.43
CA ARG A 59 12.58 15.21 -14.83
C ARG A 59 11.37 15.94 -15.45
N LEU A 60 10.40 16.32 -14.62
CA LEU A 60 9.20 17.07 -14.97
C LEU A 60 9.15 18.39 -14.19
N THR A 61 8.46 19.39 -14.71
CA THR A 61 8.09 20.56 -13.91
C THR A 61 6.85 20.23 -13.07
N PRO A 62 6.60 20.93 -11.93
CA PRO A 62 5.38 20.74 -11.15
C PRO A 62 4.10 20.88 -11.99
N VAL A 63 4.07 21.87 -12.89
CA VAL A 63 2.95 22.08 -13.82
C VAL A 63 2.72 20.89 -14.74
N LEU A 64 3.80 20.30 -15.29
CA LEU A 64 3.68 19.13 -16.16
C LEU A 64 3.31 17.87 -15.37
N PHE A 65 3.79 17.75 -14.14
CA PHE A 65 3.38 16.69 -13.22
C PHE A 65 1.88 16.75 -12.94
N ASP A 66 1.34 17.91 -12.58
CA ASP A 66 -0.09 18.12 -12.35
C ASP A 66 -0.91 17.89 -13.62
N TYR A 67 -0.38 18.31 -14.78
CA TYR A 67 -1.01 18.04 -16.07
C TYR A 67 -1.13 16.53 -16.32
N VAL A 68 -0.03 15.78 -16.19
CA VAL A 68 -0.05 14.31 -16.36
C VAL A 68 -1.00 13.68 -15.37
N LEU A 69 -0.91 14.06 -14.09
CA LEU A 69 -1.77 13.55 -13.02
C LEU A 69 -3.25 13.71 -13.35
N ASN A 70 -3.67 14.88 -13.82
CA ASN A 70 -5.06 15.14 -14.16
C ASN A 70 -5.57 14.29 -15.33
N ASN A 71 -4.70 13.92 -16.27
CA ASN A 71 -5.08 13.09 -17.42
C ASN A 71 -5.22 11.61 -17.07
N ILE A 72 -4.48 11.11 -16.06
CA ILE A 72 -4.48 9.67 -15.69
C ILE A 72 -5.04 9.41 -14.29
N ARG A 73 -5.71 10.41 -13.70
CA ARG A 73 -6.10 10.38 -12.29
C ARG A 73 -7.08 9.25 -12.00
N GLU A 74 -8.01 9.03 -12.91
CA GLU A 74 -9.07 8.03 -12.76
C GLU A 74 -8.46 6.62 -12.77
N GLU A 75 -7.53 6.36 -13.67
CA GLU A 75 -6.82 5.09 -13.81
C GLU A 75 -5.90 4.81 -12.61
N LEU A 76 -5.30 5.86 -12.03
CA LEU A 76 -4.48 5.73 -10.84
C LEU A 76 -5.31 5.62 -9.55
N THR A 77 -6.58 6.01 -9.55
CA THR A 77 -7.42 5.98 -8.35
C THR A 77 -7.78 4.55 -7.97
N SER A 78 -7.45 4.14 -6.76
CA SER A 78 -7.91 2.86 -6.20
C SER A 78 -9.02 3.09 -5.18
N LYS A 79 -10.04 2.23 -5.23
CA LYS A 79 -11.12 2.23 -4.24
C LYS A 79 -10.62 1.65 -2.92
N PRO A 80 -11.02 2.20 -1.77
CA PRO A 80 -10.76 1.59 -0.47
C PRO A 80 -11.48 0.25 -0.36
N TYR A 81 -10.91 -0.68 0.40
CA TYR A 81 -11.52 -1.98 0.70
C TYR A 81 -11.14 -2.44 2.11
N ASN A 82 -11.71 -3.56 2.56
CA ASN A 82 -11.66 -3.99 3.96
C ASN A 82 -10.24 -4.02 4.57
N ARG A 83 -9.23 -4.43 3.80
CA ARG A 83 -7.84 -4.51 4.27
C ARG A 83 -7.11 -3.17 4.21
N HIS A 84 -7.40 -2.35 3.20
CA HIS A 84 -6.77 -1.06 3.00
C HIS A 84 -7.83 0.02 2.89
N LYS A 85 -8.14 0.61 4.05
CA LYS A 85 -9.12 1.70 4.15
C LYS A 85 -8.59 2.99 3.51
N LYS A 86 -7.26 3.13 3.40
CA LYS A 86 -6.57 4.28 2.82
C LYS A 86 -5.68 3.86 1.65
N PRO A 87 -6.24 3.66 0.45
CA PRO A 87 -5.47 3.32 -0.74
C PRO A 87 -4.39 4.38 -1.02
N ILE A 88 -3.32 3.96 -1.69
CA ILE A 88 -2.26 4.87 -2.17
C ILE A 88 -2.92 5.88 -3.13
N CYS A 89 -2.71 7.17 -2.90
CA CYS A 89 -3.37 8.19 -3.71
C CYS A 89 -2.74 8.29 -5.11
N PRO A 90 -3.46 8.84 -6.10
CA PRO A 90 -2.94 9.00 -7.46
C PRO A 90 -1.60 9.75 -7.53
N GLU A 91 -1.44 10.79 -6.70
CA GLU A 91 -0.21 11.60 -6.61
C GLU A 91 0.98 10.73 -6.16
N GLU A 92 0.79 9.93 -5.11
CA GLU A 92 1.79 8.99 -4.59
C GLU A 92 2.20 7.97 -5.66
N LYS A 93 1.24 7.43 -6.41
CA LYS A 93 1.50 6.48 -7.48
C LYS A 93 2.25 7.12 -8.64
N LEU A 94 1.85 8.33 -9.05
CA LEU A 94 2.53 9.05 -10.11
C LEU A 94 3.99 9.32 -9.74
N CYS A 95 4.26 9.67 -8.47
CA CYS A 95 5.63 9.84 -7.98
C CYS A 95 6.50 8.58 -8.14
N ILE A 96 5.92 7.39 -8.04
CA ILE A 96 6.65 6.13 -8.25
C ILE A 96 6.90 5.88 -9.74
N LEU A 97 5.94 6.25 -10.60
CA LEU A 97 6.01 6.04 -12.05
C LEU A 97 7.01 6.95 -12.77
N VAL A 98 7.13 8.22 -12.31
CA VAL A 98 7.96 9.24 -12.98
C VAL A 98 9.31 9.49 -12.30
N ARG A 99 9.64 8.71 -11.28
CA ARG A 99 10.94 8.78 -10.59
C ARG A 99 12.06 8.14 -11.42
#